data_AF-A0A9E2LF66-F1
#
_entry.id   AF-A0A9E2LF66-F1
#
_cell.length_a   1.000
_cell.length_b   1.000
_cell.length_c   1.000
_cell.angle_alpha   90.00
_cell.angle_beta   90.00
_cell.angle_gamma   90.00
#
_symmetry.space_group_name_H-M   'P 1'
#
loop_
_entity.id
_entity.type
_entity.pdbx_description
1 polymer ?
#
loop_
_entity_poly.entity_id
_entity_poly.type
_entity_poly.pdbx_seq_one_letter_code
_entity_poly.pdbx_strand_id
1 'polypeptide(L)'
;FSYVPDTPILNRFDVFARIRVAPKDLLLSQKIHAALHRKRLMGRDFFDVVFLYGLGVTPHFGYLEQRLGLATPAALKAWLLERTATLDFAALAKDVEPFLFFPRDRNRVLHFRDFVAGLPD
;
A
#
# COMPACT_ATOMS: atom_id res chain seq x y z
N PHE A 1 -2.66 17.82 2.25
CA PHE A 1 -1.61 17.28 3.12
C PHE A 1 -0.26 17.79 2.64
N SER A 2 0.42 18.60 3.45
CA SER A 2 1.79 19.06 3.17
C SER A 2 2.76 18.08 3.83
N TYR A 3 3.91 17.80 3.19
CA TYR A 3 4.92 16.90 3.74
C TYR A 3 6.33 17.34 3.30
N VAL A 4 7.33 16.94 4.08
CA VAL A 4 8.74 17.13 3.75
C VAL A 4 9.23 15.91 2.96
N PRO A 5 9.74 16.06 1.73
CA PRO A 5 10.25 14.92 0.96
C PRO A 5 11.53 14.33 1.57
N ASP A 6 11.68 13.01 1.47
CA ASP A 6 12.96 12.33 1.68
C ASP A 6 13.90 12.62 0.48
N THR A 7 15.21 12.64 0.74
CA THR A 7 16.23 12.91 -0.29
C THR A 7 17.30 11.80 -0.42
N PRO A 8 16.89 10.55 -0.71
CA PRO A 8 17.83 9.46 -0.89
C PRO A 8 18.72 9.65 -2.12
N ILE A 9 19.88 8.99 -2.11
CA ILE A 9 20.76 8.90 -3.28
C ILE A 9 20.28 7.73 -4.15
N LEU A 10 19.96 8.01 -5.41
CA LEU A 10 19.81 7.01 -6.45
C LEU A 10 21.18 6.72 -7.06
N ASN A 11 21.60 5.46 -7.05
CA ASN A 11 22.83 4.98 -7.71
C ASN A 11 22.53 3.67 -8.46
N ARG A 12 21.89 3.79 -9.62
CA ARG A 12 21.45 2.69 -10.49
C ARG A 12 21.34 3.17 -11.94
N PHE A 13 21.41 2.26 -12.90
CA PHE A 13 21.16 2.56 -14.33
C PHE A 13 22.00 3.72 -14.90
N ASP A 14 23.27 3.82 -14.51
CA ASP A 14 24.16 4.94 -14.87
C ASP A 14 23.68 6.33 -14.38
N VAL A 15 22.70 6.37 -13.47
CA VAL A 15 22.20 7.57 -12.82
C VAL A 15 22.70 7.63 -11.38
N PHE A 16 23.41 8.71 -11.05
CA PHE A 16 23.85 9.06 -9.70
C PHE A 16 23.31 10.45 -9.30
N ALA A 17 22.25 10.50 -8.48
CA ALA A 17 21.60 11.75 -8.10
C ALA A 17 20.90 11.67 -6.74
N ARG A 18 20.77 12.81 -6.05
CA ARG A 18 19.79 12.95 -4.95
C ARG A 18 18.42 13.25 -5.55
N ILE A 19 17.43 12.43 -5.24
CA ILE A 19 16.06 12.60 -5.72
C ILE A 19 15.13 12.93 -4.56
N ARG A 20 14.10 13.74 -4.80
CA ARG A 20 13.05 14.01 -3.81
C ARG A 20 11.97 12.95 -3.94
N VAL A 21 11.67 12.24 -2.87
CA VAL A 21 10.64 11.19 -2.85
C VAL A 21 9.69 11.40 -1.67
N ALA A 22 8.46 10.86 -1.79
CA ALA A 22 7.55 10.81 -0.66
C ALA A 22 8.14 9.91 0.44
N PRO A 23 8.06 10.33 1.72
CA PRO A 23 8.35 9.44 2.84
C PRO A 23 7.55 8.14 2.74
N LYS A 24 8.18 7.02 3.12
CA LYS A 24 7.62 5.68 2.88
C LYS A 24 6.29 5.45 3.61
N ASP A 25 6.19 5.95 4.84
CA ASP A 25 4.98 5.92 5.68
C ASP A 25 3.81 6.68 5.03
N LEU A 26 4.09 7.85 4.47
CA LEU A 26 3.13 8.62 3.70
C LEU A 26 2.77 7.90 2.39
N LEU A 27 3.74 7.34 1.69
CA LEU A 27 3.51 6.57 0.46
C LEU A 27 2.60 5.36 0.72
N LEU A 28 2.82 4.62 1.81
CA LEU A 28 1.95 3.52 2.25
C LEU A 28 0.52 4.01 2.47
N SER A 29 0.37 5.12 3.19
CA SER A 29 -0.95 5.71 3.48
C SER A 29 -1.68 6.16 2.22
N GLN A 30 -0.94 6.72 1.25
CA GLN A 30 -1.47 7.11 -0.05
C GLN A 30 -1.89 5.89 -0.89
N LYS A 31 -1.13 4.78 -0.82
CA LYS A 31 -1.49 3.52 -1.47
C LYS A 31 -2.75 2.91 -0.89
N ILE A 32 -2.87 2.89 0.44
CA ILE A 32 -4.09 2.46 1.15
C ILE A 32 -5.30 3.27 0.70
N HIS A 33 -5.18 4.60 0.70
CA HIS A 33 -6.25 5.50 0.25
C HIS A 33 -6.61 5.24 -1.21
N ALA A 34 -5.63 5.14 -2.11
CA ALA A 34 -5.83 4.95 -3.54
C ALA A 34 -6.45 3.58 -3.88
N ALA A 35 -6.08 2.51 -3.17
CA ALA A 35 -6.59 1.16 -3.40
C ALA A 35 -8.13 1.08 -3.33
N LEU A 36 -8.75 1.96 -2.54
CA LEU A 36 -10.18 1.91 -2.23
C LEU A 36 -10.97 3.17 -2.66
N HIS A 37 -10.31 4.23 -3.14
CA HIS A 37 -10.95 5.47 -3.62
C HIS A 37 -10.80 5.72 -5.12
N ARG A 38 -10.18 4.79 -5.86
CA ARG A 38 -10.13 4.86 -7.32
C ARG A 38 -11.44 4.38 -7.93
N LYS A 39 -11.78 4.92 -9.11
CA LYS A 39 -12.92 4.47 -9.93
C LYS A 39 -12.84 2.99 -10.29
N ARG A 40 -11.62 2.47 -10.47
CA ARG A 40 -11.32 1.07 -10.77
C ARG A 40 -10.32 0.54 -9.75
N LEU A 41 -10.63 -0.62 -9.19
CA LEU A 41 -9.71 -1.38 -8.35
C LEU A 41 -8.57 -1.95 -9.19
N MET A 42 -7.34 -1.85 -8.69
CA MET A 42 -6.15 -2.35 -9.38
C MET A 42 -5.36 -3.25 -8.43
N GLY A 43 -5.04 -4.48 -8.85
CA GLY A 43 -4.32 -5.44 -8.00
C GLY A 43 -2.97 -4.90 -7.50
N ARG A 44 -2.31 -4.06 -8.30
CA ARG A 44 -1.03 -3.41 -7.94
C ARG A 44 -1.09 -2.55 -6.68
N ASP A 45 -2.22 -1.90 -6.39
CA ASP A 45 -2.29 -1.03 -5.22
C ASP A 45 -2.29 -1.88 -3.93
N PHE A 46 -2.99 -3.02 -3.94
CA PHE A 46 -2.95 -4.00 -2.84
C PHE A 46 -1.57 -4.63 -2.69
N PHE A 47 -0.92 -4.96 -3.81
CA PHE A 47 0.45 -5.46 -3.83
C PHE A 47 1.40 -4.49 -3.15
N ASP A 48 1.35 -3.21 -3.52
CA ASP A 48 2.24 -2.17 -2.99
C ASP A 48 2.02 -1.95 -1.49
N VAL A 49 0.79 -2.05 -1.00
CA VAL A 49 0.48 -1.99 0.44
C VAL A 49 1.20 -3.11 1.19
N VAL A 50 1.02 -4.36 0.77
CA VAL A 50 1.68 -5.52 1.41
C VAL A 50 3.19 -5.43 1.30
N PHE A 51 3.71 -4.99 0.14
CA PHE A 51 5.13 -4.79 -0.08
C PHE A 51 5.72 -3.78 0.90
N LEU A 52 5.11 -2.61 1.04
CA LEU A 52 5.58 -1.56 1.94
C LEU A 52 5.53 -2.00 3.41
N TYR A 53 4.46 -2.66 3.84
CA TYR A 53 4.41 -3.28 5.17
C TYR A 53 5.51 -4.33 5.36
N GLY A 54 5.79 -5.15 4.34
CA GLY A 54 6.88 -6.13 4.36
C GLY A 54 8.29 -5.51 4.47
N LEU A 55 8.43 -4.21 4.18
CA LEU A 55 9.65 -3.44 4.43
C LEU A 55 9.72 -2.86 5.85
N GLY A 56 8.75 -3.16 6.72
CA GLY A 56 8.65 -2.63 8.09
C GLY A 56 8.11 -1.20 8.15
N VAL A 57 7.44 -0.72 7.10
CA VAL A 57 6.87 0.62 7.06
C VAL A 57 5.53 0.63 7.78
N THR A 58 5.32 1.62 8.66
CA THR A 58 4.03 1.88 9.32
C THR A 58 3.28 3.03 8.63
N PRO A 59 1.94 3.01 8.57
CA PRO A 59 1.19 4.11 7.98
C PRO A 59 1.33 5.43 8.74
N HIS A 60 1.32 6.53 7.99
CA HIS A 60 1.26 7.89 8.52
C HIS A 60 -0.19 8.26 8.89
N PHE A 61 -0.56 8.08 10.16
CA PHE A 61 -1.94 8.29 10.63
C PHE A 61 -2.45 9.72 10.48
N GLY A 62 -1.61 10.77 10.56
CA GLY A 62 -2.07 12.14 10.28
C GLY A 62 -2.62 12.34 8.86
N TYR A 63 -2.14 11.56 7.87
CA TYR A 63 -2.67 11.59 6.51
C TYR A 63 -3.98 10.79 6.43
N LEU A 64 -3.99 9.60 7.04
CA LEU A 64 -5.17 8.73 7.05
C LEU A 64 -6.34 9.37 7.80
N GLU A 65 -6.08 10.07 8.89
CA GLU A 65 -7.11 10.82 9.61
C GLU A 65 -7.68 11.94 8.73
N GLN A 66 -6.81 12.74 8.09
CA GLN A 66 -7.26 13.82 7.19
C GLN A 66 -8.07 13.30 5.99
N ARG A 67 -7.74 12.12 5.44
CA ARG A 67 -8.33 11.60 4.19
C ARG A 67 -9.46 10.60 4.39
N LEU A 68 -9.41 9.82 5.46
CA LEU A 68 -10.29 8.68 5.71
C LEU A 68 -10.95 8.76 7.10
N GLY A 69 -10.56 9.68 7.96
CA GLY A 69 -11.03 9.74 9.36
C GLY A 69 -10.46 8.62 10.24
N LEU A 70 -9.33 8.02 9.87
CA LEU A 70 -8.72 6.89 10.58
C LEU A 70 -7.45 7.34 11.33
N ALA A 71 -7.51 7.37 12.66
CA ALA A 71 -6.43 7.84 13.52
C ALA A 71 -5.61 6.72 14.18
N THR A 72 -6.07 5.47 14.16
CA THR A 72 -5.45 4.35 14.88
C THR A 72 -5.27 3.09 14.03
N PRO A 73 -4.30 2.21 14.36
CA PRO A 73 -4.11 0.93 13.68
C PRO A 73 -5.36 0.04 13.70
N ALA A 74 -6.05 -0.10 14.83
CA ALA A 74 -7.30 -0.84 14.95
C ALA A 74 -8.38 -0.31 14.02
N ALA A 75 -8.55 1.02 13.96
CA ALA A 75 -9.54 1.64 13.07
C ALA A 75 -9.20 1.35 11.60
N LEU A 76 -7.92 1.45 11.23
CA LEU A 76 -7.46 1.15 9.88
C LEU A 76 -7.67 -0.33 9.52
N LYS A 77 -7.31 -1.25 10.42
CA LYS A 77 -7.49 -2.69 10.23
C LYS A 77 -8.95 -3.05 10.04
N ALA A 78 -9.82 -2.59 10.93
CA ALA A 78 -11.27 -2.80 10.83
C ALA A 78 -11.82 -2.26 9.52
N TRP A 79 -11.44 -1.02 9.15
CA TRP A 79 -11.87 -0.39 7.91
C TRP A 79 -11.39 -1.13 6.66
N LEU A 80 -10.14 -1.61 6.62
CA LEU A 80 -9.62 -2.40 5.50
C LEU A 80 -10.37 -3.73 5.36
N LEU A 81 -10.64 -4.43 6.46
CA LEU A 81 -11.38 -5.69 6.44
C LEU A 81 -12.82 -5.49 5.98
N GLU A 82 -13.48 -4.42 6.41
CA GLU A 82 -14.83 -4.07 5.99
C GLU A 82 -14.86 -3.73 4.49
N ARG A 83 -14.03 -2.78 4.05
CA ARG A 83 -14.03 -2.26 2.67
C ARG A 83 -13.61 -3.27 1.62
N THR A 84 -12.87 -4.29 2.02
CA THR A 84 -12.41 -5.34 1.10
C THR A 84 -13.26 -6.61 1.15
N ALA A 85 -14.37 -6.64 1.90
CA ALA A 85 -15.14 -7.86 2.15
C ALA A 85 -15.76 -8.48 0.89
N THR A 86 -16.15 -7.64 -0.08
CA THR A 86 -16.84 -8.06 -1.30
C THR A 86 -15.93 -8.11 -2.52
N LEU A 87 -14.62 -7.87 -2.36
CA LEU A 87 -13.69 -7.79 -3.48
C LEU A 87 -13.22 -9.19 -3.91
N ASP A 88 -13.16 -9.40 -5.23
CA ASP A 88 -12.57 -10.60 -5.81
C ASP A 88 -11.04 -10.47 -5.87
N PHE A 89 -10.36 -10.96 -4.83
CA PHE A 89 -8.90 -10.96 -4.78
C PHE A 89 -8.25 -11.96 -5.75
N ALA A 90 -8.97 -12.97 -6.22
CA ALA A 90 -8.45 -13.87 -7.26
C ALA A 90 -8.35 -13.13 -8.60
N ALA A 91 -9.38 -12.35 -8.96
CA ALA A 91 -9.35 -11.48 -10.12
C ALA A 91 -8.28 -10.38 -10.00
N LEU A 92 -8.16 -9.74 -8.84
CA LEU A 92 -7.13 -8.72 -8.59
C LEU A 92 -5.71 -9.28 -8.64
N ALA A 93 -5.49 -10.50 -8.11
CA ALA A 93 -4.20 -11.18 -8.20
C ALA A 93 -3.83 -11.48 -9.66
N LYS A 94 -4.80 -11.93 -10.46
CA LYS A 94 -4.62 -12.16 -11.90
C LYS A 94 -4.35 -10.86 -12.67
N ASP A 95 -4.97 -9.74 -12.29
CA ASP A 95 -4.78 -8.41 -12.89
C ASP A 95 -3.35 -7.90 -12.69
N VAL A 96 -2.73 -8.14 -11.52
CA VAL A 96 -1.36 -7.69 -11.24
C VAL A 96 -0.29 -8.63 -11.78
N GLU A 97 -0.58 -9.93 -11.93
CA GLU A 97 0.39 -10.98 -12.26
C GLU A 97 1.30 -10.66 -13.47
N PRO A 98 0.81 -10.11 -14.60
CA PRO A 98 1.67 -9.78 -15.75
C PRO A 98 2.74 -8.71 -15.47
N PHE A 99 2.59 -7.93 -14.40
CA PHE A 99 3.52 -6.86 -14.02
C PHE A 99 4.55 -7.29 -12.97
N LEU A 100 4.42 -8.51 -12.44
CA LEU A 100 5.29 -9.01 -11.39
C LEU A 100 6.54 -9.67 -11.96
N PHE A 101 7.70 -9.38 -11.37
CA PHE A 101 8.94 -10.08 -11.70
C PHE A 101 8.85 -11.58 -11.41
N PHE A 102 8.19 -11.96 -10.32
CA PHE A 102 7.93 -13.35 -9.96
C PHE A 102 6.42 -13.60 -9.87
N PRO A 103 5.86 -14.52 -10.68
CA PRO A 103 4.41 -14.81 -10.67
C PRO A 103 3.87 -15.18 -9.27
N ARG A 104 4.68 -15.87 -8.45
CA ARG A 104 4.31 -16.23 -7.07
C ARG A 104 3.99 -15.02 -6.19
N ASP A 105 4.52 -13.84 -6.51
CA ASP A 105 4.32 -12.65 -5.68
C ASP A 105 2.87 -12.15 -5.77
N ARG A 106 2.06 -12.66 -6.72
CA ARG A 106 0.60 -12.43 -6.78
C ARG A 106 -0.10 -12.90 -5.50
N ASN A 107 0.50 -13.84 -4.76
CA ASN A 107 -0.02 -14.34 -3.50
C ASN A 107 -0.16 -13.24 -2.44
N ARG A 108 0.62 -12.16 -2.53
CA ARG A 108 0.45 -10.98 -1.66
C ARG A 108 -0.91 -10.31 -1.85
N VAL A 109 -1.43 -10.31 -3.09
CA VAL A 109 -2.76 -9.77 -3.39
C VAL A 109 -3.83 -10.82 -3.06
N LEU A 110 -3.59 -12.08 -3.42
CA LEU A 110 -4.53 -13.17 -3.16
C LEU A 110 -4.87 -13.30 -1.66
N HIS A 111 -3.85 -13.21 -0.80
CA HIS A 111 -3.98 -13.34 0.65
C HIS A 111 -4.03 -11.99 1.38
N PHE A 112 -4.44 -10.92 0.69
CA PHE A 112 -4.42 -9.58 1.25
C PHE A 112 -5.23 -9.46 2.55
N ARG A 113 -6.41 -10.10 2.61
CA ARG A 113 -7.27 -10.04 3.79
C ARG A 113 -6.66 -10.77 4.99
N ASP A 114 -6.04 -11.94 4.77
CA ASP A 114 -5.35 -12.69 5.81
C ASP A 114 -4.19 -11.88 6.38
N PHE A 115 -3.45 -11.21 5.50
CA PHE A 115 -2.40 -10.26 5.88
C PHE A 115 -2.95 -9.11 6.74
N VAL A 116 -4.06 -8.47 6.33
CA VAL A 116 -4.68 -7.38 7.12
C VAL A 116 -5.16 -7.87 8.48
N ALA A 117 -5.69 -9.09 8.58
CA ALA A 117 -6.12 -9.67 9.85
C ALA A 117 -4.97 -9.82 10.86
N GLY A 118 -3.74 -10.04 10.36
CA GLY A 118 -2.52 -10.11 11.16
C GLY A 118 -1.89 -8.76 11.54
N LEU A 119 -2.43 -7.63 11.05
CA LEU A 119 -1.95 -6.31 11.46
C LEU A 119 -2.26 -6.03 12.94
N PRO A 120 -1.46 -5.18 13.61
CA PRO A 120 -1.72 -4.77 14.99
C PRO A 120 -3.03 -3.98 15.10
N ASP A 121 -3.62 -4.04 16.29
CA ASP A 121 -4.70 -3.17 16.74
C ASP A 121 -4.14 -1.83 17.27
#